data_AF-A0A6A7C7Q4-F1
#
_entry.id   AF-A0A6A7C7Q4-F1
#
_cell.length_a   1.000
_cell.length_b   1.000
_cell.length_c   1.000
_cell.angle_alpha   90.00
_cell.angle_beta   90.00
_cell.angle_gamma   90.00
#
_symmetry.space_group_name_H-M   'P 1'
#
loop_
_entity.id
_entity.type
_entity.pdbx_description
1 polymer ?
#
loop_
_entity_poly.entity_id
_entity_poly.type
_entity_poly.pdbx_seq_one_letter_code
_entity_poly.pdbx_strand_id
1 'polypeptide(L)'
;MRRQLLTKHRTLLRRPYTSASKSPGKTYFTLFPQTFPPYKRNLTPDLKLLRKEFLQLQSVSHPDISSGKSKLNSSVINEAYATLRDPLKRAEYILSLHGEAGADPEGISGDDGGLLLDVLQAREAVEEADSAAEVERLKRENDSRVEAAVKRIEVACEEEDWEELRKLTVQLRYWRGIAESLGEKEEVVT
;
A
#
# COMPACT_ATOMS: atom_id res chain seq x y z
N MET A 1 42.91 -32.19 -9.71
CA MET A 1 41.55 -32.19 -10.29
C MET A 1 40.52 -32.28 -9.17
N ARG A 2 39.49 -31.41 -9.22
CA ARG A 2 38.21 -31.40 -8.48
C ARG A 2 38.20 -31.16 -6.96
N ARG A 3 38.05 -29.87 -6.61
CA ARG A 3 37.35 -29.38 -5.40
C ARG A 3 35.88 -29.82 -5.45
N GLN A 4 35.37 -30.46 -4.41
CA GLN A 4 33.93 -30.54 -4.13
C GLN A 4 33.55 -29.31 -3.29
N LEU A 5 32.72 -28.43 -3.86
CA LEU A 5 32.09 -27.32 -3.17
C LEU A 5 30.84 -27.88 -2.47
N LEU A 6 30.83 -27.87 -1.14
CA LEU A 6 29.63 -28.08 -0.34
C LEU A 6 28.78 -26.81 -0.39
N THR A 7 27.75 -26.81 -1.25
CA THR A 7 26.67 -25.83 -1.22
C THR A 7 25.85 -26.08 0.05
N LYS A 8 26.06 -25.26 1.08
CA LYS A 8 25.18 -25.22 2.25
C LYS A 8 23.86 -24.59 1.81
N HIS A 9 22.89 -25.40 1.43
CA HIS A 9 21.50 -24.96 1.33
C HIS A 9 21.04 -24.57 2.73
N ARG A 10 20.98 -23.25 2.98
CA ARG A 10 20.46 -22.66 4.20
C ARG A 10 18.94 -22.79 4.15
N THR A 11 18.43 -23.97 4.47
CA THR A 11 17.01 -24.19 4.77
C THR A 11 16.69 -23.31 5.98
N LEU A 12 16.12 -22.13 5.74
CA LEU A 12 15.54 -21.35 6.80
C LEU A 12 14.38 -22.18 7.35
N LEU A 13 14.63 -22.77 8.52
CA LEU A 13 13.62 -23.40 9.35
C LEU A 13 12.47 -22.42 9.48
N ARG A 14 11.37 -22.73 8.77
CA ARG A 14 10.08 -22.06 8.88
C ARG A 14 9.66 -22.18 10.34
N ARG A 15 9.91 -21.11 11.09
CA ARG A 15 9.65 -21.03 12.52
C ARG A 15 8.14 -21.22 12.70
N PRO A 16 7.68 -22.21 13.49
CA PRO A 16 6.25 -22.31 13.77
C PRO A 16 5.84 -21.02 14.50
N TYR A 17 4.90 -20.30 13.90
CA TYR A 17 4.39 -19.04 14.41
C TYR A 17 3.58 -19.32 15.69
N THR A 18 4.28 -19.36 16.82
CA THR A 18 3.67 -19.23 18.14
C THR A 18 4.10 -17.90 18.73
N SER A 19 3.34 -16.85 18.43
CA SER A 19 3.24 -15.69 19.31
C SER A 19 1.96 -14.93 19.00
N ALA A 20 0.99 -15.09 19.91
CA ALA A 20 -0.11 -14.18 20.19
C ALA A 20 -0.54 -13.26 19.04
N SER A 21 -1.56 -13.70 18.30
CA SER A 21 -2.53 -12.79 17.70
C SER A 21 -2.95 -11.78 18.76
N LYS A 22 -2.44 -10.55 18.71
CA LYS A 22 -3.04 -9.44 19.45
C LYS A 22 -4.51 -9.44 19.05
N SER A 23 -5.36 -9.63 20.04
CA SER A 23 -6.82 -9.54 19.94
C SER A 23 -7.21 -8.32 19.10
N PRO A 24 -8.36 -8.33 18.41
CA PRO A 24 -8.79 -7.24 17.55
C PRO A 24 -9.06 -5.99 18.40
N GLY A 25 -8.02 -5.19 18.66
CA GLY A 25 -8.20 -3.78 18.91
C GLY A 25 -8.97 -3.18 17.74
N LYS A 26 -9.69 -2.08 17.96
CA LYS A 26 -10.47 -1.40 16.91
C LYS A 26 -9.53 -0.98 15.76
N THR A 27 -9.37 -1.83 14.74
CA THR A 27 -8.67 -1.48 13.50
C THR A 27 -9.68 -0.86 12.53
N TYR A 28 -9.21 -0.15 11.52
CA TYR A 28 -10.07 0.37 10.46
C TYR A 28 -10.84 -0.77 9.77
N PHE A 29 -10.24 -1.95 9.63
CA PHE A 29 -10.90 -3.12 9.05
C PHE A 29 -12.14 -3.55 9.86
N THR A 30 -12.07 -3.49 11.19
CA THR A 30 -13.23 -3.86 12.06
C THR A 30 -14.42 -2.91 11.93
N LEU A 31 -14.23 -1.70 11.35
CA LEU A 31 -15.32 -0.76 11.08
C LEU A 31 -16.14 -1.16 9.84
N PHE A 32 -15.58 -1.95 8.94
CA PHE A 32 -16.21 -2.34 7.68
C PHE A 32 -16.35 -3.88 7.58
N PRO A 33 -17.13 -4.54 8.47
CA PRO A 33 -17.22 -5.99 8.54
C PRO A 33 -17.87 -6.66 7.32
N GLN A 34 -18.68 -5.95 6.54
CA GLN A 34 -19.20 -6.50 5.27
C GLN A 34 -18.09 -6.56 4.22
N THR A 35 -17.24 -5.54 4.17
CA THR A 35 -16.10 -5.47 3.25
C THR A 35 -14.96 -6.40 3.67
N PHE A 36 -14.64 -6.41 4.96
CA PHE A 36 -13.57 -7.20 5.56
C PHE A 36 -14.14 -8.13 6.63
N PRO A 37 -14.82 -9.21 6.23
CA PRO A 37 -15.33 -10.17 7.18
C PRO A 37 -14.18 -10.83 7.95
N PRO A 38 -14.35 -11.12 9.26
CA PRO A 38 -13.27 -11.61 10.13
C PRO A 38 -12.70 -12.98 9.71
N TYR A 39 -13.43 -13.72 8.88
CA TYR A 39 -13.00 -15.02 8.33
C TYR A 39 -12.22 -14.90 7.02
N LYS A 40 -12.19 -13.71 6.40
CA LYS A 40 -11.45 -13.47 5.16
C LYS A 40 -10.09 -12.85 5.50
N ARG A 41 -9.02 -13.57 5.14
CA ARG A 41 -7.64 -13.12 5.29
C ARG A 41 -7.22 -12.05 4.27
N ASN A 42 -7.85 -12.06 3.10
CA ASN A 42 -7.59 -11.06 2.06
C ASN A 42 -8.07 -9.68 2.56
N LEU A 43 -7.12 -8.74 2.62
CA LEU A 43 -7.30 -7.34 3.01
C LEU A 43 -7.45 -6.40 1.79
N THR A 44 -7.71 -6.97 0.62
CA THR A 44 -8.06 -6.29 -0.62
C THR A 44 -9.57 -6.01 -0.64
N PRO A 45 -10.00 -4.74 -0.59
CA PRO A 45 -11.41 -4.40 -0.57
C PRO A 45 -12.07 -4.57 -1.94
N ASP A 46 -13.33 -5.00 -1.92
CA ASP A 46 -14.27 -4.58 -2.95
C ASP A 46 -14.60 -3.09 -2.72
N LEU A 47 -14.08 -2.21 -3.57
CA LEU A 47 -14.25 -0.77 -3.44
C LEU A 47 -15.72 -0.31 -3.50
N LYS A 48 -16.59 -1.04 -4.21
CA LYS A 48 -18.02 -0.71 -4.27
C LYS A 48 -18.69 -1.05 -2.95
N LEU A 49 -18.35 -2.21 -2.37
CA LEU A 49 -18.85 -2.62 -1.07
C LEU A 49 -18.35 -1.70 0.06
N LEU A 50 -17.06 -1.36 0.04
CA LEU A 50 -16.45 -0.43 0.99
C LEU A 50 -17.16 0.92 0.99
N ARG A 51 -17.42 1.48 -0.19
CA ARG A 51 -18.15 2.75 -0.33
C ARG A 51 -19.58 2.66 0.18
N LYS A 52 -20.28 1.56 -0.11
CA LYS A 52 -21.66 1.34 0.36
C LYS A 52 -21.71 1.29 1.88
N GLU A 53 -20.82 0.53 2.49
CA GLU A 53 -20.74 0.38 3.95
C GLU A 53 -20.34 1.70 4.63
N PHE A 54 -19.41 2.46 4.04
CA PHE A 54 -19.07 3.82 4.47
C PHE A 54 -20.29 4.75 4.53
N LEU A 55 -21.09 4.82 3.47
CA LEU A 55 -22.28 5.69 3.44
C LEU A 55 -23.31 5.28 4.50
N GLN A 56 -23.49 3.97 4.73
CA GLN A 56 -24.37 3.46 5.78
C GLN A 56 -23.88 3.90 7.16
N LEU A 57 -22.60 3.69 7.46
CA LEU A 57 -21.99 4.08 8.74
C LEU A 57 -22.03 5.59 8.97
N GLN A 58 -21.80 6.39 7.91
CA GLN A 58 -21.88 7.84 8.00
C GLN A 58 -23.29 8.30 8.35
N SER A 59 -24.32 7.72 7.74
CA SER A 59 -25.74 8.09 7.97
C SER A 59 -26.21 7.87 9.41
N VAL A 60 -25.68 6.85 10.11
CA VAL A 60 -26.04 6.53 11.50
C VAL A 60 -25.16 7.24 12.54
N SER A 61 -24.11 7.93 12.09
CA SER A 61 -23.12 8.61 12.94
C SER A 61 -23.34 10.13 13.09
N HIS A 62 -24.46 10.66 12.59
CA HIS A 62 -24.78 12.09 12.70
C HIS A 62 -24.86 12.54 14.17
N PRO A 63 -24.19 13.66 14.54
CA PRO A 63 -24.07 14.13 15.91
C PRO A 63 -25.41 14.52 16.56
N ASP A 64 -26.44 14.74 15.75
CA ASP A 64 -27.78 15.18 16.17
C ASP A 64 -28.68 14.01 16.63
N ILE A 65 -28.26 12.75 16.42
CA ILE A 65 -29.11 11.55 16.65
C ILE A 65 -28.63 10.73 17.88
N SER A 66 -27.40 10.90 18.36
CA SER A 66 -26.81 9.99 19.36
C SER A 66 -26.67 10.59 20.77
N SER A 67 -27.78 10.68 21.49
CA SER A 67 -27.79 10.86 22.95
C SER A 67 -27.50 9.51 23.64
N GLY A 68 -26.23 9.17 23.85
CA GLY A 68 -25.84 8.29 24.97
C GLY A 68 -25.24 6.90 24.71
N LYS A 69 -24.97 6.46 23.47
CA LYS A 69 -24.24 5.19 23.24
C LYS A 69 -23.15 5.34 22.18
N SER A 70 -21.90 5.17 22.63
CA SER A 70 -20.65 5.11 21.85
C SER A 70 -20.62 5.92 20.55
N LYS A 71 -20.27 7.21 20.66
CA LYS A 71 -19.90 8.07 19.53
C LYS A 71 -18.73 7.43 18.76
N LEU A 72 -19.01 6.65 17.72
CA LEU A 72 -18.00 6.47 16.68
C LEU A 72 -17.89 7.82 15.99
N ASN A 73 -16.77 8.51 16.22
CA ASN A 73 -16.57 9.82 15.64
C ASN A 73 -16.58 9.69 14.12
N SER A 74 -17.42 10.49 13.44
CA SER A 74 -17.48 10.54 11.98
C SER A 74 -16.10 10.78 11.34
N SER A 75 -15.21 11.49 12.05
CA SER A 75 -13.80 11.65 11.67
C SER A 75 -13.06 10.31 11.54
N VAL A 76 -13.23 9.38 12.48
CA VAL A 76 -12.60 8.06 12.45
C VAL A 76 -13.13 7.22 11.29
N ILE A 77 -14.44 7.30 11.00
CA ILE A 77 -15.04 6.60 9.87
C ILE A 77 -14.48 7.13 8.53
N ASN A 78 -14.37 8.45 8.41
CA ASN A 78 -13.79 9.09 7.22
C ASN A 78 -12.32 8.72 7.03
N GLU A 79 -11.53 8.77 8.11
CA GLU A 79 -10.11 8.42 8.09
C GLU A 79 -9.91 6.95 7.70
N ALA A 80 -10.70 6.05 8.31
CA ALA A 80 -10.67 4.63 7.99
C ALA A 80 -11.03 4.36 6.52
N TYR A 81 -12.09 4.98 6.02
CA TYR A 81 -12.49 4.85 4.61
C TYR A 81 -11.40 5.39 3.67
N ALA A 82 -10.87 6.58 3.94
CA ALA A 82 -9.82 7.19 3.12
C ALA A 82 -8.54 6.34 3.10
N THR A 83 -8.19 5.74 4.24
CA THR A 83 -7.02 4.86 4.38
C THR A 83 -7.22 3.55 3.63
N LEU A 84 -8.35 2.87 3.83
CA LEU A 84 -8.57 1.54 3.25
C LEU A 84 -8.90 1.58 1.75
N ARG A 85 -9.41 2.70 1.24
CA ARG A 85 -9.68 2.88 -0.19
C ARG A 85 -8.39 3.07 -1.00
N ASP A 86 -7.43 3.79 -0.45
CA ASP A 86 -6.17 4.10 -1.13
C ASP A 86 -5.16 2.95 -0.99
N PRO A 87 -4.65 2.34 -2.08
CA PRO A 87 -3.75 1.20 -1.99
C PRO A 87 -2.46 1.46 -1.20
N LEU A 88 -1.87 2.66 -1.32
CA LEU A 88 -0.64 3.01 -0.61
C LEU A 88 -0.91 3.17 0.89
N LYS A 89 -1.90 4.00 1.25
CA LYS A 89 -2.26 4.21 2.67
C LYS A 89 -2.71 2.91 3.33
N ARG A 90 -3.42 2.06 2.58
CA ARG A 90 -3.83 0.74 3.05
C ARG A 90 -2.62 -0.15 3.34
N ALA A 91 -1.65 -0.22 2.44
CA ALA A 91 -0.43 -1.01 2.63
C ALA A 91 0.38 -0.51 3.83
N GLU A 92 0.57 0.82 3.96
CA GLU A 92 1.22 1.46 5.11
C GLU A 92 0.50 1.15 6.42
N TYR A 93 -0.83 1.22 6.41
CA TYR A 93 -1.65 0.90 7.57
C TYR A 93 -1.51 -0.57 7.97
N ILE A 94 -1.55 -1.50 7.00
CA ILE A 94 -1.34 -2.92 7.25
C ILE A 94 0.02 -3.15 7.91
N LEU A 95 1.11 -2.63 7.33
CA LEU A 95 2.45 -2.75 7.91
C LEU A 95 2.50 -2.25 9.36
N SER A 96 1.87 -1.09 9.63
CA SER A 96 1.81 -0.51 10.99
C SER A 96 1.14 -1.43 12.02
N LEU A 97 0.15 -2.24 11.61
CA LEU A 97 -0.52 -3.19 12.51
C LEU A 97 0.38 -4.37 12.89
N HIS A 98 1.34 -4.73 12.02
CA HIS A 98 2.26 -5.85 12.22
C HIS A 98 3.51 -5.47 13.03
N GLY A 99 3.60 -4.22 13.50
CA GLY A 99 4.78 -3.73 14.23
C GLY A 99 5.98 -3.43 13.32
N GLU A 100 5.79 -3.59 12.01
CA GLU A 100 6.65 -3.00 11.00
C GLU A 100 6.27 -1.51 10.94
N ALA A 101 6.94 -0.70 11.77
CA ALA A 101 6.79 0.75 11.71
C ALA A 101 6.89 1.18 10.24
N GLY A 102 5.89 1.96 9.80
CA GLY A 102 5.60 2.22 8.39
C GLY A 102 6.86 2.45 7.57
N ALA A 103 6.88 1.87 6.37
CA ALA A 103 8.01 1.92 5.46
C ALA A 103 8.67 3.31 5.50
N ASP A 104 9.81 3.37 6.21
CA ASP A 104 10.57 4.59 6.41
C ASP A 104 10.77 5.23 5.02
N PRO A 105 10.47 6.52 4.82
CA PRO A 105 10.78 7.20 3.56
C PRO A 105 12.23 7.06 3.11
N GLU A 106 13.17 6.77 4.01
CA GLU A 106 14.56 6.44 3.66
C GLU A 106 14.81 4.94 3.36
N GLY A 107 13.75 4.13 3.36
CA GLY A 107 13.77 2.67 3.44
C GLY A 107 14.16 1.90 2.17
N ILE A 108 14.87 2.52 1.22
CA ILE A 108 15.64 1.76 0.22
C ILE A 108 16.79 1.11 0.99
N SER A 109 16.69 -0.19 1.22
CA SER A 109 17.79 -0.93 1.81
C SER A 109 18.91 -1.01 0.78
N GLY A 110 20.18 -1.14 1.18
CA GLY A 110 21.28 -1.29 0.22
C GLY A 110 21.14 -2.47 -0.76
N ASP A 111 20.21 -3.39 -0.49
CA ASP A 111 19.85 -4.54 -1.34
C ASP A 111 18.80 -4.22 -2.43
N ASP A 112 18.19 -3.03 -2.41
CA ASP A 112 17.14 -2.59 -3.34
C ASP A 112 17.71 -1.81 -4.55
N GLY A 113 18.93 -2.17 -4.99
CA GLY A 113 19.66 -1.44 -6.04
C GLY A 113 18.92 -1.37 -7.39
N GLY A 114 18.09 -2.36 -7.71
CA GLY A 114 17.25 -2.36 -8.91
C GLY A 114 16.16 -1.27 -8.86
N LEU A 115 15.48 -1.13 -7.72
CA LEU A 115 14.44 -0.12 -7.54
C LEU A 115 15.02 1.29 -7.64
N LEU A 116 16.18 1.53 -7.01
CA LEU A 116 16.83 2.84 -7.04
C LEU A 116 17.17 3.25 -8.48
N LEU A 117 17.72 2.33 -9.27
CA LEU A 117 18.04 2.58 -10.67
C LEU A 117 16.79 2.93 -11.47
N ASP A 118 15.71 2.14 -11.33
CA ASP A 118 14.45 2.38 -12.04
C ASP A 118 13.85 3.77 -11.69
N VAL A 119 13.93 4.16 -10.42
CA VAL A 119 13.44 5.47 -9.96
C VAL A 119 14.29 6.62 -10.52
N LEU A 120 15.62 6.47 -10.52
CA LEU A 120 16.52 7.49 -11.07
C LEU A 120 16.30 7.68 -12.58
N GLN A 121 16.24 6.59 -13.34
CA GLN A 121 15.97 6.63 -14.79
C GLN A 121 14.62 7.28 -15.09
N ALA A 122 13.61 6.95 -14.29
CA ALA A 122 12.29 7.54 -14.46
C ALA A 122 12.31 9.05 -14.18
N ARG A 123 13.02 9.51 -13.15
CA ARG A 123 13.17 10.94 -12.84
C ARG A 123 13.91 11.68 -13.95
N GLU A 124 15.01 11.14 -14.44
CA GLU A 124 15.76 11.70 -15.57
C GLU A 124 14.86 11.84 -16.81
N ALA A 125 14.08 10.81 -17.14
CA ALA A 125 13.14 10.88 -18.25
C ALA A 125 12.05 11.95 -18.07
N VAL A 126 11.59 12.22 -16.83
CA VAL A 126 10.67 13.34 -16.55
C VAL A 126 11.36 14.69 -16.78
N GLU A 127 12.60 14.83 -16.33
CA GLU A 127 13.37 16.07 -16.48
C GLU A 127 13.64 16.40 -17.95
N GLU A 128 13.99 15.40 -18.75
CA GLU A 128 14.31 15.51 -20.19
C GLU A 128 13.09 15.63 -21.10
N ALA A 129 11.87 15.39 -20.61
CA ALA A 129 10.67 15.47 -21.45
C ALA A 129 10.43 16.91 -21.92
N ASP A 130 10.45 17.16 -23.23
CA ASP A 130 10.36 18.54 -23.77
C ASP A 130 9.09 18.76 -24.60
N SER A 131 8.19 17.77 -24.64
CA SER A 131 6.91 17.88 -25.34
C SER A 131 5.75 17.25 -24.56
N ALA A 132 4.55 17.77 -24.76
CA ALA A 132 3.34 17.23 -24.14
C ALA A 132 3.12 15.74 -24.51
N ALA A 133 3.50 15.35 -25.72
CA ALA A 133 3.42 13.96 -26.17
C ALA A 133 4.37 13.03 -25.40
N GLU A 134 5.57 13.49 -25.04
CA GLU A 134 6.50 12.72 -24.22
C GLU A 134 6.03 12.59 -22.78
N VAL A 135 5.52 13.69 -22.20
CA VAL A 135 4.93 13.67 -20.86
C VAL A 135 3.75 12.69 -20.80
N GLU A 136 2.86 12.71 -21.81
CA GLU A 136 1.74 11.78 -21.88
C GLU A 136 2.19 10.32 -22.02
N ARG A 137 3.25 10.05 -22.80
CA ARG A 137 3.87 8.71 -22.90
C ARG A 137 4.40 8.25 -21.54
N LEU A 138 5.13 9.10 -20.83
CA LEU A 138 5.71 8.78 -19.52
C LEU A 138 4.63 8.59 -18.45
N LYS A 139 3.52 9.35 -18.51
CA LYS A 139 2.35 9.13 -17.65
C LYS A 139 1.78 7.73 -17.84
N ARG A 140 1.53 7.30 -19.08
CA ARG A 140 1.04 5.93 -19.37
C ARG A 140 1.98 4.84 -18.86
N GLU A 141 3.29 5.06 -18.99
CA GLU A 141 4.28 4.12 -18.47
C GLU A 141 4.26 4.06 -16.94
N ASN A 142 4.24 5.22 -16.27
CA ASN A 142 4.19 5.29 -14.83
C ASN A 142 2.87 4.73 -14.26
N ASP A 143 1.74 4.98 -14.92
CA ASP A 143 0.44 4.39 -14.57
C ASP A 143 0.50 2.86 -14.61
N SER A 144 1.16 2.30 -15.64
CA SER A 144 1.38 0.84 -15.74
C SER A 144 2.24 0.31 -14.59
N ARG A 145 3.26 1.05 -14.17
CA ARG A 145 4.11 0.71 -13.00
C ARG A 145 3.32 0.77 -11.69
N VAL A 146 2.47 1.78 -11.52
CA VAL A 146 1.56 1.92 -10.37
C VAL A 146 0.59 0.74 -10.31
N GLU A 147 -0.08 0.41 -11.42
CA GLU A 147 -1.01 -0.72 -11.48
C GLU A 147 -0.33 -2.05 -11.16
N ALA A 148 0.87 -2.28 -11.70
CA ALA A 148 1.65 -3.48 -11.41
C ALA A 148 2.04 -3.58 -9.93
N ALA A 149 2.49 -2.47 -9.33
CA ALA A 149 2.83 -2.42 -7.91
C ALA A 149 1.60 -2.70 -7.03
N VAL A 150 0.44 -2.11 -7.34
CA VAL A 150 -0.81 -2.35 -6.60
C VAL A 150 -1.22 -3.82 -6.66
N LYS A 151 -1.18 -4.45 -7.83
CA LYS A 151 -1.50 -5.89 -7.97
C LYS A 151 -0.55 -6.77 -7.14
N ARG A 152 0.75 -6.45 -7.14
CA ARG A 152 1.73 -7.18 -6.33
C ARG A 152 1.52 -6.97 -4.84
N ILE A 153 1.14 -5.77 -4.41
CA ILE A 153 0.77 -5.48 -3.02
C ILE A 153 -0.39 -6.35 -2.58
N GLU A 154 -1.42 -6.50 -3.42
CA GLU A 154 -2.57 -7.35 -3.13
C GLU A 154 -2.15 -8.81 -2.92
N VAL A 155 -1.29 -9.34 -3.78
CA VAL A 155 -0.72 -10.70 -3.64
C VAL A 155 0.13 -10.82 -2.37
N ALA A 156 1.01 -9.85 -2.09
CA ALA A 156 1.84 -9.88 -0.88
C ALA A 156 1.01 -9.83 0.41
N CYS A 157 -0.11 -9.11 0.40
CA CYS A 157 -1.07 -9.11 1.51
C CYS A 157 -1.77 -10.47 1.68
N GLU A 158 -2.12 -11.14 0.57
CA GLU A 158 -2.76 -12.47 0.61
C GLU A 158 -1.82 -13.56 1.13
N GLU A 159 -0.54 -13.50 0.76
CA GLU A 159 0.49 -14.46 1.17
C GLU A 159 1.14 -14.13 2.52
N GLU A 160 0.74 -13.02 3.16
CA GLU A 160 1.34 -12.51 4.41
C GLU A 160 2.86 -12.25 4.28
N ASP A 161 3.33 -11.86 3.08
CA ASP A 161 4.73 -11.52 2.80
C ASP A 161 5.00 -10.05 3.14
N TRP A 162 5.31 -9.81 4.42
CA TRP A 162 5.52 -8.46 4.95
C TRP A 162 6.78 -7.77 4.40
N GLU A 163 7.80 -8.56 4.05
CA GLU A 163 9.05 -8.01 3.48
C GLU A 163 8.80 -7.48 2.07
N GLU A 164 8.13 -8.29 1.23
CA GLU A 164 7.73 -7.89 -0.11
C GLU A 164 6.72 -6.73 -0.07
N LEU A 165 5.74 -6.78 0.84
CA LEU A 165 4.78 -5.68 1.04
C LEU A 165 5.50 -4.37 1.36
N ARG A 166 6.50 -4.39 2.25
CA ARG A 166 7.31 -3.21 2.59
C ARG A 166 8.02 -2.66 1.35
N LYS A 167 8.71 -3.50 0.57
CA LYS A 167 9.42 -3.10 -0.65
C LYS A 167 8.47 -2.47 -1.68
N LEU A 168 7.33 -3.13 -1.93
CA LEU A 168 6.33 -2.65 -2.87
C LEU A 168 5.65 -1.35 -2.42
N THR A 169 5.48 -1.17 -1.11
CA THR A 169 4.93 0.08 -0.53
C THR A 169 5.89 1.25 -0.80
N VAL A 170 7.19 1.06 -0.59
CA VAL A 170 8.23 2.05 -0.94
C VAL A 170 8.22 2.34 -2.44
N GLN A 171 8.20 1.29 -3.27
CA GLN A 171 8.15 1.43 -4.73
C GLN A 171 6.92 2.23 -5.20
N LEU A 172 5.73 1.93 -4.68
CA LEU A 172 4.49 2.64 -5.02
C LEU A 172 4.56 4.11 -4.62
N ARG A 173 5.20 4.44 -3.49
CA ARG A 173 5.42 5.83 -3.07
C ARG A 173 6.26 6.59 -4.10
N TYR A 174 7.33 5.99 -4.62
CA TYR A 174 8.13 6.63 -5.68
C TYR A 174 7.34 6.84 -6.97
N TRP A 175 6.59 5.84 -7.44
CA TRP A 175 5.77 5.99 -8.64
C TRP A 175 4.69 7.08 -8.50
N ARG A 176 4.14 7.27 -7.30
CA ARG A 176 3.26 8.42 -7.03
C ARG A 176 3.98 9.75 -7.10
N GLY A 177 5.18 9.86 -6.54
CA GLY A 177 6.00 11.07 -6.66
C GLY A 177 6.35 11.41 -8.11
N ILE A 178 6.60 10.40 -8.95
CA ILE A 178 6.84 10.60 -10.39
C ILE A 178 5.56 11.06 -11.10
N ALA A 179 4.39 10.52 -10.74
CA ALA A 179 3.12 11.00 -11.27
C ALA A 179 2.87 12.48 -10.95
N GLU A 180 3.23 12.93 -9.74
CA GLU A 180 3.17 14.33 -9.34
C GLU A 180 4.12 15.18 -10.19
N SER A 181 5.39 14.80 -10.32
CA SER A 181 6.37 15.50 -11.15
C SER A 181 5.97 15.57 -12.64
N LEU A 182 5.35 14.51 -13.18
CA LEU A 182 4.81 14.51 -14.54
C LEU A 182 3.61 15.45 -14.71
N GLY A 183 2.81 15.63 -13.66
CA GLY A 183 1.73 16.63 -13.66
C GLY A 183 2.29 18.05 -13.74
N GLU A 184 3.28 18.37 -12.91
CA GLU A 184 3.97 19.67 -12.94
C GLU A 184 4.66 19.92 -14.30
N LYS A 185 5.32 18.90 -14.85
CA LYS A 185 6.00 19.01 -16.15
C LYS A 185 5.02 19.26 -17.30
N GLU A 186 3.83 18.65 -17.27
CA GLU A 186 2.79 18.91 -18.27
C GLU A 186 2.37 20.38 -18.31
N GLU A 187 2.22 21.03 -17.15
CA GLU A 187 1.86 22.45 -17.06
C GLU A 187 2.92 23.38 -17.66
N VAL A 188 4.19 22.97 -17.64
CA VAL A 188 5.32 23.76 -18.17
C VAL A 188 5.46 23.60 -19.69
N VAL A 189 5.10 22.44 -20.22
CA VAL A 189 5.33 22.07 -21.63
C VAL A 189 4.09 22.30 -22.52
N THR A 190 2.96 22.66 -21.91
CA THR A 190 1.70 23.04 -22.59
C THR A 190 1.70 24.53 -22.96
#